data_AF-A0A6I5IQX0-F1
#
_entry.id   AF-A0A6I5IQX0-F1
#
_cell.length_a   1.000
_cell.length_b   1.000
_cell.length_c   1.000
_cell.angle_alpha   90.00
_cell.angle_beta   90.00
_cell.angle_gamma   90.00
#
_symmetry.space_group_name_H-M   'P 1'
#
loop_
_entity.id
_entity.type
_entity.pdbx_description
1 polymer ?
#
loop_
_entity_poly.entity_id
_entity_poly.type
_entity_poly.pdbx_seq_one_letter_code
_entity_poly.pdbx_strand_id
1 'polypeptide(L)'
;MASQPLNNAVSAEQLMLSKMDIMRTHVQQPEFIVKANPLDVKDLNPPLSFSQAITNVLDTVNQHQSVASQKMAEVDSGLSDDLTGAMIASQKASLSFSALMQVRNKVVTSFEDIMKMPV
;
A
#
# COMPACT_ATOMS: atom_id res chain seq x y z
N MET A 1 -35.77 -67.81 -39.21
CA MET A 1 -35.37 -66.46 -39.67
C MET A 1 -34.94 -65.71 -38.41
N ALA A 2 -33.66 -65.80 -38.00
CA ALA A 2 -32.61 -64.78 -38.17
C ALA A 2 -33.11 -63.37 -37.78
N SER A 3 -32.53 -62.60 -36.85
CA SER A 3 -31.10 -62.35 -36.60
C SER A 3 -30.88 -61.55 -35.30
N GLN A 4 -29.83 -61.92 -34.56
CA GLN A 4 -28.87 -61.12 -33.76
C GLN A 4 -29.24 -59.70 -33.25
N PRO A 5 -29.00 -59.47 -31.94
CA PRO A 5 -28.31 -58.25 -31.50
C PRO A 5 -27.23 -58.59 -30.46
N LEU A 6 -26.16 -59.27 -30.87
CA LEU A 6 -25.03 -59.58 -29.98
C LEU A 6 -23.75 -58.79 -30.32
N ASN A 7 -23.80 -57.87 -31.29
CA ASN A 7 -22.62 -57.15 -31.78
C ASN A 7 -22.47 -55.70 -31.26
N ASN A 8 -23.44 -55.19 -30.48
CA ASN A 8 -23.45 -53.79 -30.03
C ASN A 8 -22.80 -53.57 -28.65
N ALA A 9 -22.67 -54.60 -27.81
CA ALA A 9 -22.10 -54.47 -26.47
C ALA A 9 -20.56 -54.37 -26.48
N VAL A 10 -19.90 -55.18 -27.32
CA VAL A 10 -18.42 -55.19 -27.47
C VAL A 10 -17.90 -53.86 -28.01
N SER A 11 -18.66 -53.22 -28.90
CA SER A 11 -18.30 -51.91 -29.45
C SER A 11 -18.46 -50.77 -28.43
N ALA A 12 -19.33 -50.91 -27.43
CA ALA A 12 -19.50 -49.93 -26.35
C ALA A 12 -18.36 -49.99 -25.32
N GLU A 13 -17.86 -51.19 -25.03
CA GLU A 13 -16.66 -51.36 -24.20
C GLU A 13 -15.43 -50.77 -24.88
N GLN A 14 -15.27 -51.00 -26.19
CA GLN A 14 -14.13 -50.48 -26.96
C GLN A 14 -14.15 -48.94 -27.09
N LEU A 15 -15.35 -48.36 -27.15
CA LEU A 15 -15.54 -46.91 -27.17
C LEU A 15 -15.28 -46.29 -25.79
N MET A 16 -15.60 -47.00 -24.71
CA MET A 16 -15.27 -46.58 -23.33
C MET A 16 -13.77 -46.72 -23.04
N LEU A 17 -13.12 -47.78 -23.52
CA LEU A 17 -11.67 -47.97 -23.47
C LEU A 17 -10.93 -46.86 -24.22
N SER A 18 -11.34 -46.56 -25.46
CA SER A 18 -10.74 -45.43 -26.22
C SER A 18 -10.99 -44.09 -25.54
N LYS A 19 -12.16 -43.90 -24.92
CA LYS A 19 -12.52 -42.66 -24.21
C LYS A 19 -11.77 -42.53 -22.88
N MET A 20 -11.47 -43.65 -22.20
CA MET A 20 -10.61 -43.69 -21.01
C MET A 20 -9.14 -43.42 -21.37
N ASP A 21 -8.64 -43.92 -22.50
CA ASP A 21 -7.28 -43.62 -22.99
C ASP A 21 -7.13 -42.14 -23.36
N ILE A 22 -8.10 -41.57 -24.09
CA ILE A 22 -8.12 -40.15 -24.45
C ILE A 22 -8.21 -39.28 -23.18
N MET A 23 -8.98 -39.70 -22.17
CA MET A 23 -9.08 -38.96 -20.90
C MET A 23 -7.76 -39.01 -20.10
N ARG A 24 -7.01 -40.12 -20.13
CA ARG A 24 -5.67 -40.20 -19.50
C ARG A 24 -4.66 -39.26 -20.16
N THR A 25 -4.74 -39.07 -21.47
CA THR A 25 -3.87 -38.12 -22.19
C THR A 25 -4.24 -36.67 -21.93
N HIS A 26 -5.52 -36.36 -21.71
CA HIS A 26 -5.99 -35.00 -21.40
C HIS A 26 -5.81 -34.58 -19.93
N VAL A 27 -5.45 -35.50 -19.03
CA VAL A 27 -5.17 -35.20 -17.60
C VAL A 27 -3.69 -34.83 -17.35
N GLN A 28 -2.79 -35.03 -18.33
CA GLN A 28 -1.37 -34.69 -18.19
C GLN A 28 -0.99 -33.27 -18.62
N GLN A 29 -1.94 -32.46 -19.09
CA GLN A 29 -1.67 -31.04 -19.36
C GLN A 29 -2.44 -30.18 -18.36
N PRO A 30 -1.77 -29.67 -17.30
CA PRO A 30 -2.34 -28.60 -16.50
C PRO A 30 -2.39 -27.32 -17.36
N GLU A 31 -3.42 -27.19 -18.19
CA GLU A 31 -3.76 -26.00 -19.01
C GLU A 31 -4.35 -24.86 -18.15
N PHE A 32 -3.97 -24.76 -16.88
CA PHE A 32 -4.20 -23.56 -16.09
C PHE A 32 -2.87 -23.04 -15.56
N ILE A 33 -2.09 -22.48 -16.49
CA ILE A 33 -1.01 -21.58 -16.11
C ILE A 33 -1.71 -20.35 -15.53
N VAL A 34 -1.79 -20.25 -14.21
CA VAL A 34 -2.08 -18.98 -13.53
C VAL A 34 -0.94 -18.04 -13.87
N LYS A 35 -1.04 -17.35 -15.02
CA LYS A 35 -0.12 -16.27 -15.35
C LYS A 35 -0.32 -15.21 -14.26
N ALA A 36 0.78 -14.84 -13.59
CA ALA A 36 0.76 -13.76 -12.63
C ALA A 36 0.04 -12.56 -13.25
N ASN A 37 -0.98 -12.05 -12.57
CA ASN A 37 -1.68 -10.86 -13.01
C ASN A 37 -0.64 -9.74 -13.13
N PRO A 38 -0.46 -9.08 -14.30
CA PRO A 38 0.54 -8.02 -14.46
C PRO A 38 0.28 -6.80 -13.56
N LEU A 39 -0.85 -6.76 -12.85
CA LEU A 39 -1.17 -5.79 -11.80
C LEU A 39 -0.61 -6.17 -10.41
N ASP A 40 -0.21 -7.43 -10.21
CA ASP A 40 0.32 -7.95 -8.94
C ASP A 40 1.82 -7.65 -8.76
N VAL A 41 2.52 -7.41 -9.88
CA VAL A 41 3.97 -7.11 -9.93
C VAL A 41 4.29 -5.63 -10.08
N LYS A 42 3.27 -4.78 -10.10
CA LYS A 42 3.47 -3.34 -10.21
C LYS A 42 3.30 -2.74 -8.82
N ASP A 43 4.42 -2.37 -8.21
CA ASP A 43 4.49 -1.38 -7.13
C ASP A 43 3.84 -0.08 -7.61
N LEU A 44 2.49 -0.04 -7.61
CA LEU A 44 1.69 1.10 -8.05
C LEU A 44 1.80 2.26 -7.06
N ASN A 45 2.39 2.02 -5.89
CA ASN A 45 2.73 3.04 -4.93
C ASN A 45 3.99 2.56 -4.16
N PRO A 46 5.20 3.01 -4.51
CA PRO A 46 6.37 2.69 -3.71
C PRO A 46 6.07 3.07 -2.25
N PRO A 47 6.32 2.18 -1.28
CA PRO A 47 5.97 2.41 0.10
C PRO A 47 6.70 3.68 0.56
N LEU A 48 5.93 4.75 0.78
CA LEU A 48 6.46 6.01 1.27
C LEU A 48 7.04 5.73 2.65
N SER A 49 8.37 5.82 2.78
CA SER A 49 9.04 5.46 4.02
C SER A 49 8.55 6.37 5.13
N PHE A 50 8.01 5.78 6.20
CA PHE A 50 7.53 6.54 7.35
C PHE A 50 8.61 7.46 7.92
N SER A 51 9.86 6.99 7.97
CA SER A 51 11.01 7.80 8.41
C SER A 51 11.21 9.02 7.51
N GLN A 52 11.14 8.85 6.19
CA GLN A 52 11.24 9.98 5.24
C GLN A 52 10.07 10.95 5.40
N ALA A 53 8.84 10.44 5.60
CA ALA A 53 7.67 11.28 5.84
C ALA A 53 7.84 12.14 7.10
N ILE A 54 8.27 11.54 8.21
CA ILE A 54 8.50 12.27 9.46
C ILE A 54 9.64 13.28 9.30
N THR A 55 10.76 12.93 8.66
CA THR A 55 11.85 13.87 8.38
C THR A 55 11.34 15.08 7.59
N ASN A 56 10.58 14.85 6.51
CA ASN A 56 10.02 15.94 5.71
C ASN A 56 9.08 16.85 6.53
N VAL A 57 8.28 16.27 7.44
CA VAL A 57 7.42 17.04 8.34
C VAL A 57 8.25 17.87 9.32
N LEU A 58 9.31 17.30 9.90
CA LEU A 58 10.22 18.02 10.79
C LEU A 58 10.87 19.22 10.09
N ASP A 59 11.36 19.02 8.86
CA ASP A 59 11.96 20.07 8.04
C ASP A 59 10.95 21.17 7.73
N THR A 60 9.70 20.81 7.42
CA THR A 60 8.63 21.75 7.15
C THR A 60 8.29 22.61 8.38
N VAL A 61 8.18 21.99 9.56
CA VAL A 61 7.93 22.71 10.82
C VAL A 61 9.09 23.64 11.15
N ASN A 62 10.32 23.18 10.96
CA ASN A 62 11.52 24.00 11.16
C ASN A 62 11.53 25.21 10.22
N GLN A 63 11.17 25.02 8.95
CA GLN A 63 11.04 26.11 7.99
C GLN A 63 9.97 27.13 8.42
N HIS A 64 8.81 26.68 8.89
CA HIS A 64 7.77 27.58 9.40
C HIS A 64 8.25 28.38 10.60
N GLN A 65 8.97 27.75 11.54
CA GLN A 65 9.54 28.41 12.70
C GLN A 65 10.59 29.45 12.30
N SER A 66 11.49 29.10 11.38
CA SER A 66 12.53 30.00 10.89
C SER A 66 11.94 31.24 10.20
N VAL A 67 10.97 31.04 9.29
CA VAL A 67 10.28 32.14 8.59
C VAL A 67 9.54 33.05 9.58
N ALA A 68 8.85 32.47 10.56
CA ALA A 68 8.15 33.24 11.58
C ALA A 68 9.12 34.10 12.40
N SER A 69 10.22 33.50 12.89
CA SER A 69 11.26 34.20 13.65
C SER A 69 11.92 35.31 12.84
N GLN A 70 12.23 35.07 11.57
CA GLN A 70 12.81 36.06 10.68
C GLN A 70 11.87 37.24 10.45
N LYS A 71 10.59 36.98 10.10
CA LYS A 71 9.59 38.04 9.92
C LYS A 71 9.36 38.85 11.19
N MET A 72 9.32 38.20 12.35
CA MET A 72 9.21 38.91 13.62
C MET A 72 10.43 39.81 13.89
N ALA A 73 11.65 39.32 13.62
CA ALA A 73 12.86 40.11 13.78
C ALA A 73 12.94 41.29 12.81
N GLU A 74 12.51 41.13 11.56
CA GLU A 74 12.42 42.21 10.57
C GLU A 74 11.45 43.31 11.03
N VAL A 75 10.32 42.92 11.61
CA VAL A 75 9.35 43.88 12.15
C VAL A 75 9.88 44.57 13.42
N ASP A 76 10.46 43.83 14.34
CA ASP A 76 11.01 44.37 15.60
C ASP A 76 12.20 45.33 15.36
N SER A 77 13.00 45.06 14.33
CA SER A 77 14.11 45.91 13.90
C SER A 77 13.69 47.10 13.02
N GLY A 78 12.41 47.20 12.63
CA GLY A 78 11.89 48.24 11.75
C GLY A 78 12.32 48.09 10.28
N LEU A 79 12.85 46.93 9.88
CA LEU A 79 13.14 46.61 8.48
C LEU A 79 11.87 46.27 7.68
N SER A 80 10.77 45.97 8.35
CA SER A 80 9.48 45.64 7.75
C SER A 80 8.33 46.17 8.60
N ASP A 81 7.30 46.72 7.96
CA ASP A 81 6.05 47.13 8.64
C ASP A 81 4.97 46.02 8.61
N ASP A 82 5.30 44.84 8.06
CA ASP A 82 4.37 43.70 7.91
C ASP A 82 4.17 42.92 9.22
N LEU A 83 3.66 43.59 10.25
CA LEU A 83 3.34 42.96 11.53
C LEU A 83 2.29 41.86 11.36
N THR A 84 1.28 42.08 10.52
CA THR A 84 0.21 41.09 10.30
C THR A 84 0.77 39.82 9.68
N GLY A 85 1.63 39.91 8.66
CA GLY A 85 2.27 38.74 8.06
C GLY A 85 3.21 38.03 9.02
N ALA A 86 3.95 38.75 9.87
CA ALA A 86 4.74 38.16 10.95
C ALA A 86 3.88 37.40 11.97
N MET A 87 2.74 37.98 12.38
CA MET A 87 1.79 37.34 13.29
C MET A 87 1.14 36.10 12.70
N ILE A 88 0.78 36.11 11.41
CA ILE A 88 0.23 34.94 10.70
C ILE A 88 1.29 33.84 10.58
N ALA A 89 2.54 34.19 10.22
CA ALA A 89 3.64 33.24 10.14
C ALA A 89 3.88 32.57 11.50
N SER A 90 3.84 33.35 12.58
CA SER A 90 3.96 32.87 13.96
C SER A 90 2.87 31.88 14.34
N GLN A 91 1.61 32.21 14.06
CA GLN A 91 0.49 31.31 14.31
C GLN A 91 0.59 30.02 13.50
N LYS A 92 1.02 30.09 12.23
CA LYS A 92 1.26 28.91 11.40
C LYS A 92 2.35 28.02 12.00
N ALA A 93 3.46 28.59 12.44
CA ALA A 93 4.54 27.84 13.09
C ALA A 93 4.06 27.14 14.36
N SER A 94 3.36 27.86 15.25
CA SER A 94 2.82 27.29 16.50
C SER A 94 1.80 26.17 16.26
N LEU A 95 0.90 26.34 15.30
CA LEU A 95 -0.06 25.30 14.93
C LEU A 95 0.63 24.05 14.36
N SER A 96 1.60 24.25 13.46
CA SER A 96 2.35 23.15 12.84
C SER A 96 3.17 22.37 13.87
N PHE A 97 3.82 23.08 14.80
CA PHE A 97 4.52 22.48 15.93
C PHE A 97 3.59 21.68 16.85
N SER A 98 2.41 22.23 17.16
CA SER A 98 1.42 21.55 18.00
C SER A 98 0.93 20.27 17.34
N ALA A 99 0.67 20.29 16.03
CA ALA A 99 0.32 19.11 15.26
C ALA A 99 1.43 18.05 15.28
N LEU A 100 2.69 18.47 15.09
CA LEU A 100 3.85 17.57 15.18
C LEU A 100 3.95 16.90 16.54
N MET A 101 3.76 17.64 17.63
CA MET A 101 3.78 17.08 18.98
C MET A 101 2.70 16.02 19.18
N GLN A 102 1.50 16.20 18.61
CA GLN A 102 0.45 15.17 18.64
C GLN A 102 0.87 13.90 17.90
N VAL A 103 1.47 14.03 16.72
CA VAL A 103 1.98 12.88 15.95
C VAL A 103 3.11 12.19 16.71
N ARG A 104 4.08 12.94 17.22
CA ARG A 104 5.19 12.43 18.04
C ARG A 104 4.66 11.60 19.21
N ASN A 105 3.73 12.15 19.97
CA ASN A 105 3.15 11.46 21.12
C ASN A 105 2.42 10.19 20.69
N LYS A 106 1.64 10.24 19.60
CA LYS A 106 0.93 9.07 19.08
C LYS A 106 1.89 7.95 18.66
N VAL A 107 2.99 8.28 17.99
CA VAL A 107 4.01 7.30 17.56
C VAL A 107 4.66 6.62 18.77
N VAL A 108 5.01 7.40 19.79
CA VAL A 108 5.57 6.84 21.04
C VAL A 108 4.57 5.91 21.72
N THR A 109 3.31 6.32 21.85
CA THR A 109 2.26 5.47 22.43
C THR A 109 2.04 4.20 21.62
N SER A 110 1.95 4.29 20.29
CA SER A 110 1.76 3.10 19.45
C SER A 110 2.95 2.13 19.51
N PHE A 111 4.17 2.64 19.68
CA PHE A 111 5.34 1.79 19.91
C PHE A 111 5.27 1.08 21.26
N GLU A 112 4.92 1.82 22.32
CA GLU A 112 4.66 1.27 23.66
C GLU A 112 3.54 0.19 23.63
N ASP A 113 2.48 0.41 22.87
CA ASP A 113 1.36 -0.52 22.75
C ASP A 113 1.79 -1.84 22.08
N ILE A 114 2.64 -1.77 21.06
CA ILE A 114 3.23 -2.97 20.41
C ILE A 114 4.09 -3.75 21.40
N MET A 115 4.90 -3.08 22.22
CA MET A 115 5.70 -3.74 23.26
C MET A 115 4.85 -4.43 24.33
N LYS A 116 3.66 -3.92 24.60
CA LYS A 116 2.74 -4.45 25.63
C LYS A 116 1.82 -5.54 25.11
N MET A 117 1.81 -5.81 23.80
CA MET A 117 1.06 -6.94 23.24
C MET A 117 1.75 -8.25 23.64
N PRO A 118 1.14 -9.11 24.47
CA PRO A 118 1.68 -10.44 24.70
C PRO A 118 1.57 -11.25 23.40
N VAL A 119 2.65 -11.91 23.02
CA VAL A 119 2.68 -12.92 21.95
C VAL A 119 1.89 -14.16 22.34
#